data_AF-A0A485JCM6-F1
#
_entry.id   AF-A0A485JCM6-F1
#
_cell.length_a   1.000
_cell.length_b   1.000
_cell.length_c   1.000
_cell.angle_alpha   90.00
_cell.angle_beta   90.00
_cell.angle_gamma   90.00
#
_symmetry.space_group_name_H-M   'P 1'
#
loop_
_entity.id
_entity.type
_entity.pdbx_description
1 polymer ?
#
loop_
_entity_poly.entity_id
_entity_poly.type
_entity_poly.pdbx_seq_one_letter_code
_entity_poly.pdbx_strand_id
1 'polypeptide(L)'
;MITYGGGSVKKTGVLDQVLDALKGMDVLEFGGIEPNPAYETLMNAVKLVREQKVTFLLAVGGGSVLDGTKFIAAAANYPENIDPWHILQTGGKEIKSAIPMGCVLTLPATGSESNAGAVISRKTTGDKQAFHSAHVQPVFAVLDPVYTYTLPPRQVATV
;
A
#
# COMPACT_ATOMS: atom_id res chain seq x y z
N MET A 1 -5.17 9.83 -0.72
CA MET A 1 -5.93 8.70 -0.15
C MET A 1 -5.02 7.90 0.77
N ILE A 2 -5.47 7.66 2.00
CA ILE A 2 -4.78 6.84 3.00
C ILE A 2 -5.21 5.39 2.82
N THR A 3 -4.25 4.47 2.78
CA THR A 3 -4.49 3.03 2.73
C THR A 3 -4.03 2.36 4.04
N TYR A 4 -4.82 1.42 4.55
CA TYR A 4 -4.46 0.67 5.76
C TYR A 4 -5.04 -0.76 5.77
N GLY A 5 -4.54 -1.58 6.70
CA GLY A 5 -4.95 -2.98 6.84
C GLY A 5 -6.21 -3.19 7.68
N GLY A 6 -6.22 -4.24 8.50
CA GLY A 6 -7.38 -4.67 9.31
C GLY A 6 -7.78 -3.76 10.48
N GLY A 7 -7.28 -2.52 10.57
CA GLY A 7 -7.73 -1.53 11.56
C GLY A 7 -6.93 -1.44 12.86
N SER A 8 -5.81 -2.16 13.02
CA SER A 8 -4.92 -1.99 14.18
C SER A 8 -4.46 -0.54 14.34
N VAL A 9 -4.16 0.14 13.24
CA VAL A 9 -3.75 1.55 13.20
C VAL A 9 -4.84 2.52 13.67
N LYS A 10 -6.12 2.13 13.60
CA LYS A 10 -7.24 2.88 14.21
C LYS A 10 -7.23 2.68 15.73
N LYS A 11 -7.07 1.43 16.19
CA LYS A 11 -7.03 1.09 17.63
C LYS A 11 -5.88 1.77 18.36
N THR A 12 -4.73 1.93 17.73
CA THR A 12 -3.54 2.55 18.34
C THR A 12 -3.52 4.07 18.25
N GLY A 13 -4.49 4.70 17.58
CA GLY A 13 -4.53 6.14 17.36
C GLY A 13 -3.51 6.66 16.34
N VAL A 14 -2.75 5.77 15.67
CA VAL A 14 -1.79 6.19 14.63
C VAL A 14 -2.51 6.79 13.43
N LEU A 15 -3.63 6.20 13.02
CA LEU A 15 -4.42 6.77 11.93
C LEU A 15 -4.95 8.16 12.29
N ASP A 16 -5.37 8.37 13.53
CA ASP A 16 -5.86 9.67 13.99
C ASP A 16 -4.75 10.72 13.97
N GLN A 17 -3.52 10.36 14.36
CA GLN A 17 -2.35 11.24 14.24
C GLN A 17 -2.08 11.62 12.77
N VAL A 18 -2.19 10.66 11.84
CA VAL A 18 -2.02 10.93 10.41
C VAL A 18 -3.12 11.85 9.87
N LEU A 19 -4.38 11.60 10.27
CA LEU A 19 -5.52 12.44 9.86
C LEU A 19 -5.40 13.86 10.40
N ASP A 20 -4.97 14.03 11.65
CA ASP A 20 -4.74 15.34 12.25
C ASP A 20 -3.60 16.09 11.55
N ALA A 21 -2.50 15.41 11.23
CA ALA A 21 -1.39 15.98 10.47
C ALA A 21 -1.76 16.42 9.04
N LEU A 22 -2.81 15.82 8.46
CA LEU A 22 -3.32 16.13 7.12
C LEU A 22 -4.57 17.03 7.14
N LYS A 23 -4.91 17.60 8.30
CA LYS A 23 -6.10 18.45 8.45
C LYS A 23 -6.07 19.63 7.48
N GLY A 24 -7.18 19.82 6.77
CA GLY A 24 -7.31 20.85 5.73
C GLY A 24 -6.99 20.36 4.31
N MET A 25 -6.51 19.12 4.16
CA MET A 25 -6.42 18.45 2.86
C MET A 25 -7.69 17.63 2.56
N ASP A 26 -7.94 17.34 1.28
CA ASP A 26 -8.98 16.40 0.88
C ASP A 26 -8.48 14.96 1.05
N VAL A 27 -8.93 14.30 2.12
CA VAL A 27 -8.42 12.99 2.55
C VAL A 27 -9.51 11.93 2.41
N LEU A 28 -9.25 10.96 1.55
CA LEU A 28 -10.01 9.72 1.44
C LEU A 28 -9.31 8.58 2.19
N GLU A 29 -10.10 7.64 2.71
CA GLU A 29 -9.63 6.43 3.36
C GLU A 29 -9.97 5.18 2.54
N PHE A 30 -9.05 4.22 2.51
CA PHE A 30 -9.30 2.86 2.04
C PHE A 30 -8.68 1.85 3.02
N GLY A 31 -9.55 1.13 3.74
CA GLY A 31 -9.14 0.12 4.72
C GLY A 31 -9.31 -1.31 4.22
N GLY A 32 -8.79 -2.26 5.01
CA GLY A 32 -9.05 -3.69 4.79
C GLY A 32 -8.04 -4.41 3.91
N ILE A 33 -6.87 -3.82 3.63
CA ILE A 33 -5.79 -4.52 2.92
C ILE A 33 -5.30 -5.70 3.78
N GLU A 34 -5.35 -6.90 3.22
CA GLU A 34 -5.00 -8.13 3.95
C GLU A 34 -3.48 -8.30 4.11
N PRO A 35 -3.03 -9.12 5.08
CA PRO A 35 -1.60 -9.45 5.22
C PRO A 35 -0.97 -10.06 3.96
N ASN A 36 -1.76 -10.77 3.14
CA ASN A 36 -1.40 -11.12 1.77
C ASN A 36 -2.32 -10.30 0.86
N PRO A 37 -1.88 -9.12 0.39
CA PRO A 37 -2.77 -8.17 -0.26
C PRO A 37 -3.37 -8.79 -1.52
N ALA A 38 -4.70 -8.84 -1.55
CA ALA A 38 -5.45 -9.53 -2.59
C ALA A 38 -5.81 -8.59 -3.74
N TYR A 39 -5.54 -9.02 -4.99
CA TYR A 39 -5.85 -8.29 -6.21
C TYR A 39 -7.29 -7.77 -6.22
N GLU A 40 -8.25 -8.60 -5.82
CA GLU A 40 -9.67 -8.27 -5.81
C GLU A 40 -9.97 -7.09 -4.86
N THR A 41 -9.34 -7.08 -3.68
CA THR A 41 -9.48 -6.00 -2.70
C THR A 41 -8.84 -4.72 -3.24
N LEU A 42 -7.64 -4.81 -3.82
CA LEU A 42 -6.91 -3.66 -4.33
C LEU A 42 -7.59 -3.02 -5.55
N MET A 43 -8.28 -3.80 -6.38
CA MET A 43 -9.03 -3.26 -7.52
C MET A 43 -10.19 -2.34 -7.09
N ASN A 44 -10.77 -2.55 -5.90
CA ASN A 44 -11.74 -1.61 -5.34
C ASN A 44 -11.10 -0.25 -5.03
N ALA A 45 -9.87 -0.25 -4.52
CA ALA A 45 -9.11 0.98 -4.29
C ALA A 45 -8.71 1.65 -5.60
N VAL A 46 -8.28 0.88 -6.62
CA VAL A 46 -7.96 1.41 -7.97
C VAL A 46 -9.17 2.11 -8.58
N LYS A 47 -10.36 1.52 -8.48
CA LYS A 47 -11.60 2.13 -8.94
C LYS A 47 -11.85 3.46 -8.22
N LEU A 48 -11.77 3.47 -6.89
CA LEU A 48 -11.96 4.68 -6.08
C LEU A 48 -10.96 5.78 -6.44
N VAL A 49 -9.69 5.42 -6.64
CA VAL A 49 -8.62 6.34 -7.04
C VAL A 49 -8.93 7.04 -8.35
N ARG A 50 -9.41 6.30 -9.36
CA ARG A 50 -9.77 6.86 -10.67
C ARG A 50 -11.02 7.74 -10.58
N GLU A 51 -12.05 7.27 -9.90
CA GLU A 51 -13.31 8.02 -9.74
C GLU A 51 -13.12 9.34 -8.99
N GLN A 52 -12.35 9.31 -7.91
CA GLN A 52 -12.10 10.48 -7.06
C GLN A 52 -10.87 11.27 -7.47
N LYS A 53 -10.20 10.89 -8.57
CA LYS A 53 -8.99 11.54 -9.09
C LYS A 53 -7.91 11.73 -8.03
N VAL A 54 -7.66 10.70 -7.24
CA VAL A 54 -6.65 10.73 -6.17
C VAL A 54 -5.28 10.99 -6.78
N THR A 55 -4.57 11.97 -6.24
CA THR A 55 -3.24 12.41 -6.74
C THR A 55 -2.07 11.97 -5.87
N PHE A 56 -2.33 11.47 -4.67
CA PHE A 56 -1.31 10.98 -3.74
C PHE A 56 -1.83 9.82 -2.88
N LEU A 57 -0.99 8.82 -2.65
CA LEU A 57 -1.28 7.66 -1.81
C LEU A 57 -0.41 7.65 -0.55
N LEU A 58 -1.01 7.34 0.60
CA LEU A 58 -0.28 7.23 1.87
C LEU A 58 -0.59 5.90 2.54
N ALA A 59 0.39 4.98 2.52
CA ALA A 59 0.27 3.68 3.17
C ALA A 59 0.56 3.80 4.67
N VAL A 60 -0.42 3.47 5.53
CA VAL A 60 -0.28 3.47 6.98
C VAL A 60 -0.42 2.04 7.49
N GLY A 61 0.71 1.41 7.84
CA GLY A 61 0.71 -0.01 8.17
C GLY A 61 2.08 -0.67 8.13
N GLY A 62 2.13 -1.95 7.76
CA GLY A 62 3.37 -2.69 7.49
C GLY A 62 3.53 -3.01 6.01
N GLY A 63 4.47 -3.92 5.71
CA GLY A 63 4.84 -4.30 4.33
C GLY A 63 3.65 -4.70 3.44
N SER A 64 2.67 -5.44 3.97
CA SER A 64 1.48 -5.86 3.20
C SER A 64 0.63 -4.68 2.70
N VAL A 65 0.44 -3.67 3.55
CA VAL A 65 -0.29 -2.44 3.19
C VAL A 65 0.50 -1.67 2.14
N LEU A 66 1.82 -1.60 2.32
CA LEU A 66 2.71 -0.90 1.42
C LEU A 66 2.75 -1.54 0.03
N ASP A 67 2.91 -2.86 -0.04
CA ASP A 67 2.90 -3.63 -1.28
C ASP A 67 1.57 -3.49 -2.03
N GLY A 68 0.44 -3.59 -1.31
CA GLY A 68 -0.88 -3.35 -1.89
C GLY A 68 -1.01 -1.92 -2.45
N THR A 69 -0.46 -0.93 -1.75
CA THR A 69 -0.50 0.48 -2.17
C THR A 69 0.37 0.74 -3.39
N LYS A 70 1.53 0.08 -3.51
CA LYS A 70 2.36 0.12 -4.72
C LYS A 70 1.62 -0.40 -5.94
N PHE A 71 0.88 -1.50 -5.77
CA PHE A 71 0.05 -2.02 -6.86
C PHE A 71 -1.05 -1.03 -7.23
N ILE A 72 -1.76 -0.45 -6.25
CA ILE A 72 -2.80 0.57 -6.51
C ILE A 72 -2.21 1.77 -7.28
N ALA A 73 -1.02 2.23 -6.88
CA ALA A 73 -0.32 3.35 -7.52
C ALA A 73 -0.04 3.10 -9.00
N ALA A 74 0.49 1.93 -9.35
CA ALA A 74 0.78 1.55 -10.73
C ALA A 74 -0.51 1.24 -11.52
N ALA A 75 -1.42 0.46 -10.94
CA ALA A 75 -2.66 0.03 -11.58
C ALA A 75 -3.58 1.21 -11.92
N ALA A 76 -3.61 2.24 -11.08
CA ALA A 76 -4.41 3.45 -11.33
C ALA A 76 -4.04 4.14 -12.66
N ASN A 77 -2.75 4.19 -12.99
CA ASN A 77 -2.23 4.79 -14.23
C ASN A 77 -2.09 3.78 -15.39
N TYR A 78 -2.40 2.50 -15.16
CA TYR A 78 -2.33 1.47 -16.18
C TYR A 78 -3.50 1.61 -17.17
N PRO A 79 -3.31 1.28 -18.47
CA PRO A 79 -4.38 1.40 -19.47
C PRO A 79 -5.64 0.64 -19.06
N GLU A 80 -6.81 1.30 -19.11
CA GLU A 80 -8.06 0.72 -18.61
C GLU A 80 -8.58 -0.49 -19.40
N ASN A 81 -8.14 -0.62 -20.65
CA ASN A 81 -8.48 -1.74 -21.53
C ASN A 81 -7.64 -3.00 -21.25
N ILE A 82 -6.71 -2.96 -20.29
CA ILE A 82 -5.86 -4.10 -19.90
C ILE A 82 -6.17 -4.46 -18.45
N ASP A 83 -6.35 -5.76 -18.16
CA ASP A 83 -6.43 -6.25 -16.78
C ASP A 83 -5.13 -5.90 -16.03
N PRO A 84 -5.19 -5.12 -14.93
CA PRO A 84 -3.98 -4.76 -14.17
C PRO A 84 -3.20 -5.94 -13.59
N TRP A 85 -3.76 -7.16 -13.57
CA TRP A 85 -2.98 -8.36 -13.29
C TRP A 85 -1.79 -8.54 -14.26
N HIS A 86 -1.84 -7.92 -15.43
CA HIS A 86 -0.72 -7.85 -16.38
C HIS A 86 0.56 -7.25 -15.78
N ILE A 87 0.44 -6.35 -14.79
CA ILE A 87 1.58 -5.83 -14.04
C ILE A 87 2.36 -6.98 -13.39
N LEU A 88 1.65 -7.95 -12.81
CA LEU A 88 2.25 -9.10 -12.15
C LEU A 88 2.83 -10.07 -13.17
N GLN A 89 2.10 -10.34 -14.27
CA GLN A 89 2.56 -11.23 -15.34
C GLN A 89 3.86 -10.76 -16.01
N THR A 90 4.05 -9.45 -16.11
CA THR A 90 5.27 -8.84 -16.69
C THR A 90 6.34 -8.54 -15.65
N GLY A 91 6.08 -8.80 -14.37
CA GLY A 91 6.95 -8.42 -13.26
C GLY A 91 7.14 -6.90 -13.12
N GLY A 92 6.23 -6.08 -13.63
CA GLY A 92 6.25 -4.61 -13.51
C GLY A 92 7.06 -3.88 -14.60
N LYS A 93 7.62 -4.61 -15.57
CA LYS A 93 8.48 -4.05 -16.63
C LYS A 93 7.79 -3.04 -17.55
N GLU A 94 6.47 -3.11 -17.64
CA GLU A 94 5.67 -2.24 -18.51
C GLU A 94 5.03 -1.05 -17.78
N ILE A 95 5.30 -0.90 -16.48
CA ILE A 95 4.87 0.29 -15.72
C ILE A 95 5.65 1.50 -16.24
N LYS A 96 4.93 2.51 -16.75
CA LYS A 96 5.50 3.77 -17.27
C LYS A 96 5.31 4.96 -16.33
N SER A 97 4.36 4.86 -15.40
CA SER A 97 4.09 5.85 -14.37
C SER A 97 3.27 5.20 -13.26
N ALA A 98 3.26 5.85 -12.09
CA ALA A 98 2.41 5.48 -10.96
C ALA A 98 2.05 6.76 -10.20
N ILE A 99 0.97 6.71 -9.42
CA ILE A 99 0.63 7.80 -8.50
C ILE A 99 1.71 7.91 -7.43
N PRO A 100 2.23 9.11 -7.12
CA PRO A 100 3.21 9.28 -6.04
C PRO A 100 2.66 8.75 -4.72
N MET A 101 3.52 8.07 -3.96
CA MET A 101 3.12 7.48 -2.70
C MET A 101 4.17 7.64 -1.60
N GLY A 102 3.71 7.80 -0.37
CA GLY A 102 4.53 7.74 0.84
C GLY A 102 4.05 6.64 1.78
N CYS A 103 4.79 6.41 2.85
CA CYS A 103 4.36 5.47 3.88
C CYS A 103 4.66 5.95 5.31
N VAL A 104 3.82 5.49 6.24
CA VAL A 104 4.02 5.57 7.69
C VAL A 104 4.06 4.14 8.21
N LEU A 105 5.25 3.69 8.58
CA LEU A 105 5.45 2.33 9.05
C LEU A 105 5.07 2.21 10.53
N THR A 106 4.27 1.18 10.82
CA THR A 106 3.83 0.81 12.18
C THR A 106 4.31 -0.56 12.61
N LEU A 107 4.90 -1.30 11.66
CA LEU A 107 5.56 -2.59 11.87
C LEU A 107 7.02 -2.46 11.47
N PRO A 108 7.90 -3.30 12.04
CA PRO A 108 9.30 -3.30 11.68
C PRO A 108 9.45 -3.55 10.18
N ALA A 109 10.37 -2.80 9.59
CA ALA A 109 10.61 -2.73 8.15
C ALA A 109 10.79 -4.10 7.51
N THR A 110 10.08 -4.36 6.41
CA THR A 110 10.29 -5.54 5.55
C THR A 110 11.21 -5.20 4.36
N GLY A 111 11.83 -4.02 4.36
CA GLY A 111 12.58 -3.46 3.25
C GLY A 111 11.71 -2.85 2.14
N SER A 112 10.37 -3.00 2.22
CA SER A 112 9.46 -2.50 1.19
C SER A 112 9.40 -0.96 1.18
N GLU A 113 9.60 -0.33 2.32
CA GLU A 113 9.67 1.14 2.47
C GLU A 113 10.84 1.79 1.72
N SER A 114 11.91 1.04 1.47
CA SER A 114 13.10 1.54 0.77
C SER A 114 13.31 0.90 -0.61
N ASN A 115 12.37 0.07 -1.08
CA ASN A 115 12.50 -0.64 -2.36
C ASN A 115 11.31 -0.40 -3.31
N ALA A 116 11.50 -0.80 -4.57
CA ALA A 116 10.53 -0.66 -5.65
C ALA A 116 9.73 -1.97 -5.93
N GLY A 117 9.79 -2.96 -5.04
CA GLY A 117 9.12 -4.26 -5.18
C GLY A 117 7.82 -4.36 -4.40
N ALA A 118 6.91 -5.23 -4.85
CA ALA A 118 5.70 -5.61 -4.12
C ALA A 118 5.21 -7.02 -4.50
N VAL A 119 4.55 -7.71 -3.56
CA VAL A 119 4.00 -9.05 -3.76
C VAL A 119 2.48 -9.05 -3.59
N ILE A 120 1.75 -9.44 -4.64
CA ILE A 120 0.28 -9.44 -4.68
C ILE A 120 -0.24 -10.87 -4.90
N SER A 121 -1.36 -11.20 -4.25
CA SER A 121 -2.03 -12.49 -4.41
C SER A 121 -3.33 -12.33 -5.20
N ARG A 122 -3.73 -13.32 -6.01
CA ARG A 122 -5.04 -13.37 -6.68
C ARG A 122 -5.83 -14.54 -6.13
N LYS A 123 -6.93 -14.27 -5.42
CA LYS A 123 -7.68 -15.31 -4.71
C LYS A 123 -8.35 -16.28 -5.68
N THR A 124 -8.80 -15.80 -6.84
CA THR A 124 -9.51 -16.64 -7.82
C THR A 124 -8.63 -17.72 -8.46
N THR A 125 -7.34 -17.46 -8.62
CA THR A 125 -6.38 -18.42 -9.22
C THR A 125 -5.46 -19.07 -8.20
N GLY A 126 -5.40 -18.54 -6.97
CA GLY A 126 -4.44 -18.97 -5.95
C GLY A 126 -3.01 -18.47 -6.22
N ASP A 127 -2.82 -17.58 -7.20
CA ASP A 127 -1.51 -17.07 -7.57
C ASP A 127 -0.97 -16.10 -6.53
N LYS A 128 0.36 -16.08 -6.39
CA LYS A 128 1.10 -15.06 -5.64
C LYS A 128 2.32 -14.66 -6.46
N GLN A 129 2.34 -13.43 -6.94
CA GLN A 129 3.36 -12.93 -7.87
C GLN A 129 3.95 -11.61 -7.37
N ALA A 130 5.20 -11.35 -7.75
CA ALA A 130 5.91 -10.14 -7.43
C ALA A 130 6.06 -9.26 -8.67
N PHE A 131 6.10 -7.94 -8.46
CA PHE A 131 6.51 -6.99 -9.49
C PHE A 131 7.51 -5.99 -8.92
N HIS A 132 8.27 -5.36 -9.81
CA HIS A 132 9.22 -4.31 -9.44
C HIS A 132 9.18 -3.17 -10.45
N SER A 133 9.14 -1.92 -9.97
CA SER A 133 9.24 -0.74 -10.82
C SER A 133 9.72 0.47 -10.04
N ALA A 134 10.68 1.22 -10.59
CA ALA A 134 11.16 2.47 -10.01
C ALA A 134 10.03 3.49 -9.77
N HIS A 135 8.95 3.41 -10.55
CA HIS A 135 7.79 4.30 -10.43
C HIS A 135 6.98 4.09 -9.15
N VAL A 136 7.05 2.91 -8.52
CA VAL A 136 6.31 2.62 -7.27
C VAL A 136 7.17 2.74 -6.02
N GLN A 137 8.39 3.26 -6.14
CA GLN A 137 9.22 3.51 -4.97
C GLN A 137 8.59 4.64 -4.13
N PRO A 138 8.42 4.45 -2.80
CA PRO A 138 7.88 5.51 -1.96
C PRO A 138 8.75 6.76 -2.01
N VAL A 139 8.12 7.93 -2.11
CA VAL A 139 8.82 9.23 -2.09
C VAL A 139 9.37 9.57 -0.71
N PHE A 140 8.75 9.03 0.34
CA PHE A 140 9.20 9.10 1.71
C PHE A 140 8.71 7.90 2.52
N ALA A 141 9.40 7.64 3.62
CA ALA A 141 8.99 6.70 4.65
C ALA A 141 9.12 7.37 6.02
N VAL A 142 8.03 7.37 6.79
CA VAL A 142 8.01 7.80 8.19
C VAL A 142 8.22 6.58 9.07
N LEU A 143 9.32 6.58 9.81
CA LEU A 143 9.67 5.53 10.76
C LEU A 143 9.72 6.16 12.16
N ASP A 144 8.65 5.96 12.93
CA ASP A 144 8.59 6.36 14.34
C ASP A 144 8.69 5.12 15.24
N PRO A 145 9.78 4.98 16.03
CA PRO A 145 9.95 3.86 16.95
C PRO A 145 8.79 3.70 17.94
N VAL A 146 8.11 4.78 18.34
CA VAL A 146 6.99 4.74 19.30
C VAL A 146 5.84 3.88 18.77
N TYR A 147 5.63 3.86 17.45
CA TYR A 147 4.57 3.04 16.84
C TYR A 147 4.82 1.53 17.03
N THR A 148 6.07 1.13 17.25
CA THR A 148 6.45 -0.28 17.46
C THR A 148 6.18 -0.79 18.87
N TYR A 149 5.94 0.09 19.86
CA TYR A 149 5.79 -0.31 21.27
C TYR A 149 4.54 -1.14 21.53
N THR A 150 3.53 -1.02 20.67
CA THR A 150 2.28 -1.75 20.77
C THR A 150 2.31 -3.14 20.12
N LEU A 151 3.46 -3.54 19.56
CA LEU A 151 3.57 -4.80 18.85
C LEU A 151 3.62 -6.00 19.81
N PRO A 152 2.91 -7.10 19.48
CA PRO A 152 3.09 -8.36 20.18
C PRO A 152 4.55 -8.84 20.10
N PRO A 153 5.10 -9.44 21.18
CA PRO A 153 6.47 -9.95 21.20
C PRO A 153 6.80 -10.87 20.01
N ARG A 154 5.82 -11.65 19.55
CA ARG A 154 5.97 -12.52 18.37
C ARG A 154 6.34 -11.73 17.11
N GLN A 155 5.70 -10.58 16.88
CA GLN A 155 5.99 -9.76 15.70
C GLN A 155 7.34 -9.04 15.83
N VAL A 156 7.73 -8.64 17.04
CA VAL A 156 9.06 -8.06 17.30
C VAL A 156 10.18 -9.07 17.03
N ALA A 157 9.96 -10.35 17.33
CA ALA A 157 10.96 -11.41 17.13
C ALA A 157 11.05 -11.97 15.71
N THR A 158 10.12 -11.62 14.81
CA THR A 158 10.08 -12.16 13.42
C THR A 158 10.81 -11.26 12.42
N VAL A 159 11.45 -10.20 12.89
CA VAL A 159 12.20 -9.21 12.08
C VAL A 159 13.67 -9.61 12.01
#